data_AF-A0A1H6W550-F1
#
_entry.id   AF-A0A1H6W550-F1
#
_cell.length_a   1.000
_cell.length_b   1.000
_cell.length_c   1.000
_cell.angle_alpha   90.00
_cell.angle_beta   90.00
_cell.angle_gamma   90.00
#
_symmetry.space_group_name_H-M   'P 1'
#
loop_
_entity.id
_entity.type
_entity.pdbx_description
1 polymer ?
#
loop_
_entity_poly.entity_id
_entity_poly.type
_entity_poly.pdbx_seq_one_letter_code
_entity_poly.pdbx_strand_id
1 'polypeptide(L)'
;MLELKHINRLLCSALAAALLVGCASKEPQGPQITLQDPEQTPREKWSDAMKILRDDMGIKGMKDVPVETARQYGLIAGVSEPARGNGGSMGDLAFGGLGAALFLIPTGQALGSWQIRQAAAWVPAGKAGNMAEAIQIAMDTWNKARAQAFSDLANLKVKPSALPDNSPGQYAGPKERFMENPILPSGGLVTSPSFTPAGKYYGPIFISGFHKQLTVDSSGSDIERDKAMKLLSTQLPEWFVIYSSGQQKSGRRIIPYPPSILVAGKEYLFIGK
;
A
#
# COMPACT_ATOMS: atom_id res chain seq x y z
N MET A 1 64.17 13.29 23.54
CA MET A 1 63.55 14.59 23.21
C MET A 1 62.80 14.46 21.88
N LEU A 2 61.65 13.78 21.88
CA LEU A 2 60.91 13.42 20.67
C LEU A 2 59.41 13.33 20.97
N GLU A 3 58.86 14.27 21.75
CA GLU A 3 57.47 14.19 22.25
C GLU A 3 56.78 15.57 22.32
N LEU A 4 57.15 16.54 21.46
CA LEU A 4 56.53 17.88 21.54
C LEU A 4 56.23 18.55 20.18
N LYS A 5 56.25 17.80 19.07
CA LYS A 5 55.98 18.36 17.72
C LYS A 5 54.73 17.82 17.03
N HIS A 6 53.98 16.90 17.65
CA HIS A 6 52.76 16.34 17.04
C HIS A 6 51.45 16.87 17.63
N ILE A 7 51.50 17.62 18.74
CA ILE A 7 50.29 18.16 19.37
C ILE A 7 49.75 19.41 18.63
N ASN A 8 50.61 20.24 18.03
CA ASN A 8 50.17 21.45 17.32
C ASN A 8 49.61 21.24 15.91
N ARG A 9 49.79 20.05 15.31
CA ARG A 9 49.16 19.72 14.01
C ARG A 9 47.79 19.05 14.15
N LEU A 10 47.46 18.54 15.33
CA LEU A 10 46.15 17.95 15.62
C LEU A 10 45.10 19.00 16.04
N LEU A 11 45.52 20.14 16.58
CA LEU A 11 44.61 21.21 17.04
C LEU A 11 44.11 22.14 15.91
N CYS A 12 44.84 22.30 14.81
CA CYS A 12 44.38 23.13 13.68
C CYS A 12 43.45 22.41 12.69
N SER A 13 43.38 21.07 12.73
CA SER A 13 42.48 20.27 11.88
C SER A 13 41.06 20.14 12.47
N ALA A 14 40.91 20.37 13.78
CA ALA A 14 39.62 20.28 14.46
C ALA A 14 38.77 21.56 14.32
N LEU A 15 39.40 22.72 14.11
CA LEU A 15 38.67 24.00 14.02
C LEU A 15 38.09 24.28 12.61
N ALA A 16 38.62 23.63 11.57
CA ALA A 16 38.07 23.72 10.22
C ALA A 16 36.88 22.77 9.98
N ALA A 17 36.75 21.70 10.78
CA ALA A 17 35.60 20.79 10.72
C ALA A 17 34.35 21.36 11.43
N ALA A 18 34.53 22.31 12.35
CA ALA A 18 33.40 22.94 13.06
C ALA A 18 32.68 24.04 12.25
N LEU A 19 33.31 24.59 11.21
CA LEU A 19 32.72 25.66 10.38
C LEU A 19 32.08 25.16 9.08
N LEU A 20 32.23 23.88 8.72
CA LEU A 20 31.59 23.28 7.55
C LEU A 20 30.29 22.52 7.85
N VAL A 21 29.89 22.42 9.13
CA VAL A 21 28.57 21.88 9.53
C VAL A 21 27.47 22.98 9.51
N GLY A 22 27.84 24.23 9.18
CA GLY A 22 26.96 25.40 9.28
C GLY A 22 26.23 25.84 8.00
N CYS A 23 26.37 25.12 6.88
CA CYS A 23 25.70 25.48 5.61
C CYS A 23 24.92 24.32 4.98
N ALA A 24 24.52 23.31 5.77
CA ALA A 24 23.41 22.45 5.36
C ALA A 24 22.14 23.26 5.59
N SER A 25 21.59 23.77 4.50
CA SER A 25 20.29 24.41 4.36
C SER A 25 19.33 23.96 5.47
N LYS A 26 18.93 24.89 6.33
CA LYS A 26 17.66 24.76 7.06
C LYS A 26 16.56 24.78 6.01
N GLU A 27 16.31 23.64 5.37
CA GLU A 27 14.99 23.39 4.83
C GLU A 27 14.02 23.59 6.01
N PRO A 28 12.97 24.41 5.85
CA PRO A 28 12.01 24.60 6.92
C PRO A 28 11.51 23.21 7.32
N GLN A 29 11.72 22.82 8.58
CA GLN A 29 11.03 21.67 9.16
C GLN A 29 9.53 22.02 9.10
N GLY A 30 8.86 21.55 8.06
CA GLY A 30 7.43 21.68 7.94
C GLY A 30 6.75 21.01 9.15
N PRO A 31 5.54 21.46 9.54
CA PRO A 31 4.79 20.82 10.63
C PRO A 31 4.71 19.29 10.50
N GLN A 32 5.34 18.55 11.43
CA GLN A 32 5.22 17.09 11.48
C GLN A 32 3.75 16.70 11.75
N ILE A 33 3.10 16.11 10.76
CA ILE A 33 1.74 15.56 10.92
C ILE A 33 1.88 14.18 11.55
N THR A 34 1.40 13.99 12.77
CA THR A 34 1.32 12.66 13.39
C THR A 34 -0.02 12.02 13.02
N LEU A 35 0.01 10.96 12.21
CA LEU A 35 -1.21 10.19 11.90
C LEU A 35 -1.67 9.40 13.12
N GLN A 36 -2.94 9.59 13.48
CA GLN A 36 -3.58 8.89 14.59
C GLN A 36 -3.64 7.39 14.32
N ASP A 37 -3.50 6.60 15.37
CA ASP A 37 -3.73 5.17 15.28
C ASP A 37 -5.21 4.89 15.04
N PRO A 38 -5.58 4.06 14.04
CA PRO A 38 -6.96 3.63 13.86
C PRO A 38 -7.57 3.06 15.13
N GLU A 39 -6.80 2.40 15.99
CA GLU A 39 -7.29 1.82 17.26
C GLU A 39 -7.74 2.88 18.27
N GLN A 40 -7.26 4.12 18.11
CA GLN A 40 -7.63 5.26 18.94
C GLN A 40 -8.65 6.19 18.25
N THR A 41 -8.99 5.89 16.99
CA THR A 41 -9.89 6.70 16.17
C THR A 41 -11.27 6.03 16.11
N PRO A 42 -12.38 6.72 16.46
CA PRO A 42 -13.72 6.16 16.33
C PRO A 42 -14.00 5.66 14.90
N ARG A 43 -14.62 4.50 14.76
CA ARG A 43 -14.85 3.83 13.46
C ARG A 43 -15.68 4.69 12.50
N GLU A 44 -16.54 5.55 13.01
CA GLU A 44 -17.38 6.47 12.23
C GLU A 44 -16.54 7.48 11.45
N LYS A 45 -15.38 7.85 12.00
CA LYS A 45 -14.41 8.77 11.39
C LYS A 45 -13.47 8.10 10.39
N TRP A 46 -13.49 6.78 10.30
CA TRP A 46 -12.65 6.06 9.34
C TRP A 46 -13.14 6.29 7.92
N SER A 47 -12.18 6.39 7.01
CA SER A 47 -12.42 6.35 5.58
C SER A 47 -13.06 5.02 5.18
N ASP A 48 -13.74 4.99 4.04
CA ASP A 48 -14.28 3.73 3.53
C ASP A 48 -13.14 2.78 3.11
N ALA A 49 -12.00 3.32 2.65
CA ALA A 49 -10.79 2.53 2.38
C ALA A 49 -10.25 1.83 3.64
N MET A 50 -10.23 2.52 4.78
CA MET A 50 -9.81 1.98 6.06
C MET A 50 -10.72 0.85 6.52
N LYS A 51 -12.04 1.02 6.38
CA LYS A 51 -13.02 -0.03 6.72
C LYS A 51 -12.81 -1.27 5.85
N ILE A 52 -12.63 -1.10 4.54
CA ILE A 52 -12.36 -2.23 3.64
C ILE A 52 -11.06 -2.93 4.00
N LEU A 53 -9.97 -2.18 4.23
CA LEU A 53 -8.66 -2.77 4.53
C LEU A 53 -8.65 -3.51 5.88
N ARG A 54 -9.22 -2.91 6.93
CA ARG A 54 -9.19 -3.48 8.28
C ARG A 54 -10.29 -4.51 8.51
N ASP A 55 -11.54 -4.16 8.21
CA ASP A 55 -12.71 -4.99 8.57
C ASP A 55 -12.89 -6.14 7.57
N ASP A 56 -12.74 -5.87 6.27
CA ASP A 56 -12.95 -6.89 5.23
C ASP A 56 -11.65 -7.67 4.94
N MET A 57 -10.54 -6.99 4.66
CA MET A 57 -9.26 -7.67 4.32
C MET A 57 -8.45 -8.10 5.55
N GLY A 58 -8.83 -7.71 6.77
CA GLY A 58 -8.09 -8.08 7.98
C GLY A 58 -6.66 -7.52 8.06
N ILE A 59 -6.31 -6.53 7.25
CA ILE A 59 -4.97 -5.94 7.19
C ILE A 59 -4.91 -4.72 8.12
N LYS A 60 -3.98 -4.77 9.08
CA LYS A 60 -3.75 -3.69 10.06
C LYS A 60 -2.42 -2.99 9.77
N GLY A 61 -2.29 -1.74 10.24
CA GLY A 61 -1.05 -0.95 10.20
C GLY A 61 -1.12 0.30 9.32
N MET A 62 -2.06 0.34 8.37
CA MET A 62 -2.35 1.55 7.58
C MET A 62 -3.12 2.57 8.42
N LYS A 63 -2.95 3.87 8.12
CA LYS A 63 -3.58 4.99 8.84
C LYS A 63 -4.28 5.94 7.87
N ASP A 64 -5.41 6.51 8.32
CA ASP A 64 -6.09 7.55 7.57
C ASP A 64 -5.39 8.90 7.72
N VAL A 65 -5.42 9.70 6.67
CA VAL A 65 -5.13 11.13 6.72
C VAL A 65 -6.34 11.85 7.32
N PRO A 66 -6.19 12.66 8.38
CA PRO A 66 -7.28 13.48 8.89
C PRO A 66 -7.86 14.40 7.82
N VAL A 67 -9.19 14.59 7.80
CA VAL A 67 -9.88 15.39 6.78
C VAL A 67 -9.39 16.84 6.74
N GLU A 68 -9.05 17.41 7.89
CA GLU A 68 -8.52 18.78 8.01
C GLU A 68 -7.16 18.88 7.33
N THR A 69 -6.31 17.88 7.53
CA THR A 69 -5.01 17.77 6.84
C THR A 69 -5.24 17.59 5.34
N ALA A 70 -6.14 16.72 4.93
CA ALA A 70 -6.44 16.52 3.52
C ALA A 70 -6.94 17.82 2.84
N ARG A 71 -7.78 18.63 3.51
CA ARG A 71 -8.24 19.93 3.01
C ARG A 71 -7.13 20.98 2.95
N GLN A 72 -6.34 21.10 4.01
CA GLN A 72 -5.27 22.10 4.11
C GLN A 72 -4.29 22.04 2.94
N TYR A 73 -4.11 20.84 2.37
CA TYR A 73 -3.15 20.57 1.31
C TYR A 73 -3.81 20.12 -0.01
N GLY A 74 -5.10 20.38 -0.18
CA GLY A 74 -5.77 20.19 -1.48
C GLY A 74 -5.95 18.74 -1.93
N LEU A 75 -6.02 17.78 -1.01
CA LEU A 75 -6.24 16.35 -1.32
C LEU A 75 -7.70 16.00 -1.63
N ILE A 76 -8.62 16.93 -1.37
CA ILE A 76 -10.06 16.78 -1.60
C ILE A 76 -10.45 17.76 -2.71
N ALA A 77 -10.99 17.24 -3.81
CA ALA A 77 -11.48 18.07 -4.91
C ALA A 77 -12.66 18.96 -4.45
N GLY A 78 -12.61 20.27 -4.75
CA GLY A 78 -13.70 21.21 -4.46
C GLY A 78 -13.44 22.23 -3.33
N VAL A 79 -12.24 22.26 -2.74
CA VAL A 79 -11.85 23.33 -1.80
C VAL A 79 -11.16 24.46 -2.56
N SER A 80 -11.74 25.65 -2.52
CA SER A 80 -11.17 26.88 -3.08
C SER A 80 -9.91 27.27 -2.31
N GLU A 81 -8.77 27.11 -2.98
CA GLU A 81 -7.41 27.52 -2.61
C GLU A 81 -6.80 26.90 -1.32
N PRO A 82 -5.67 26.17 -1.43
CA PRO A 82 -4.95 25.70 -0.25
C PRO A 82 -4.42 26.89 0.57
N ALA A 83 -4.74 26.94 1.86
CA ALA A 83 -4.42 28.07 2.77
C ALA A 83 -2.91 28.29 3.01
N ARG A 84 -2.04 27.42 2.50
CA ARG A 84 -0.59 27.59 2.48
C ARG A 84 -0.05 27.27 1.09
N GLY A 85 0.42 28.32 0.42
CA GLY A 85 0.93 28.30 -0.94
C GLY A 85 2.02 27.26 -1.19
N ASN A 86 1.64 26.21 -1.91
CA ASN A 86 2.19 25.80 -3.20
C ASN A 86 1.11 24.89 -3.80
N GLY A 87 1.00 24.81 -5.12
CA GLY A 87 0.06 23.91 -5.81
C GLY A 87 0.41 22.44 -5.57
N GLY A 88 0.21 21.98 -4.33
CA GLY A 88 0.69 20.72 -3.81
C GLY A 88 -0.24 19.59 -4.22
N SER A 89 0.31 18.62 -4.93
CA SER A 89 -0.34 17.33 -5.17
C SER A 89 -0.40 16.53 -3.85
N MET A 90 -1.24 15.50 -3.79
CA MET A 90 -1.14 14.44 -2.76
C MET A 90 0.27 13.84 -2.65
N GLY A 91 1.06 13.94 -3.72
CA GLY A 91 2.49 13.67 -3.70
C GLY A 91 3.31 14.64 -2.83
N ASP A 92 2.97 15.92 -2.72
CA ASP A 92 3.74 16.86 -1.89
C ASP A 92 3.44 16.68 -0.40
N LEU A 93 2.21 16.30 -0.06
CA LEU A 93 1.87 15.94 1.32
C LEU A 93 2.40 14.59 1.75
N ALA A 94 2.58 13.68 0.81
CA ALA A 94 3.22 12.40 1.04
C ALA A 94 4.76 12.47 0.92
N PHE A 95 5.35 13.50 0.28
CA PHE A 95 6.77 13.48 -0.09
C PHE A 95 7.56 14.79 -0.03
N GLY A 96 6.98 15.91 0.42
CA GLY A 96 7.68 17.19 0.56
C GLY A 96 7.85 17.59 2.03
N GLY A 97 8.93 17.17 2.70
CA GLY A 97 9.33 17.57 4.08
C GLY A 97 8.34 17.26 5.23
N LEU A 98 7.09 16.97 4.88
CA LEU A 98 5.89 16.86 5.70
C LEU A 98 5.25 15.46 5.57
N GLY A 99 5.71 14.68 4.60
CA GLY A 99 5.05 13.46 4.13
C GLY A 99 5.67 12.12 4.50
N ALA A 100 6.69 12.14 5.36
CA ALA A 100 7.11 10.92 6.06
C ALA A 100 5.99 10.31 6.94
N ALA A 101 4.89 11.06 7.17
CA ALA A 101 3.77 10.65 8.01
C ALA A 101 2.89 9.55 7.40
N LEU A 102 2.68 9.56 6.07
CA LEU A 102 1.90 8.53 5.35
C LEU A 102 2.70 7.27 5.04
N PHE A 103 4.01 7.37 5.23
CA PHE A 103 4.99 6.44 4.73
C PHE A 103 5.91 6.09 5.89
N LEU A 104 5.36 5.29 6.81
CA LEU A 104 6.09 4.60 7.84
C LEU A 104 7.41 4.05 7.25
N ILE A 105 8.51 4.64 7.71
CA ILE A 105 9.89 4.31 7.36
C ILE A 105 10.06 2.78 7.52
N PRO A 106 10.49 2.03 6.48
CA PRO A 106 10.86 0.64 6.66
C PRO A 106 12.13 0.59 7.52
N THR A 107 11.98 0.28 8.81
CA THR A 107 13.04 0.19 9.83
C THR A 107 13.92 -1.06 9.69
N GLY A 108 14.05 -1.62 8.48
CA GLY A 108 14.71 -2.92 8.29
C GLY A 108 13.96 -4.11 8.91
N GLN A 109 12.71 -3.90 9.36
CA GLN A 109 11.80 -4.97 9.77
C GLN A 109 11.20 -5.66 8.54
N ALA A 110 10.84 -6.95 8.68
CA ALA A 110 10.10 -7.69 7.66
C ALA A 110 8.84 -6.90 7.27
N LEU A 111 8.64 -6.70 5.96
CA LEU A 111 7.51 -5.92 5.44
C LEU A 111 6.19 -6.55 5.91
N GLY A 112 5.36 -5.82 6.66
CA GLY A 112 4.02 -6.26 7.04
C GLY A 112 3.05 -6.27 5.86
N SER A 113 1.90 -6.95 5.99
CA SER A 113 0.91 -7.06 4.92
C SER A 113 0.40 -5.72 4.37
N TRP A 114 0.36 -4.67 5.20
CA TRP A 114 -0.04 -3.31 4.79
C TRP A 114 1.03 -2.58 3.96
N GLN A 115 2.28 -3.06 3.92
CA GLN A 115 3.37 -2.41 3.18
C GLN A 115 3.47 -2.87 1.73
N ILE A 116 2.79 -3.96 1.39
CA ILE A 116 2.80 -4.53 0.05
C ILE A 116 1.39 -4.51 -0.55
N ARG A 117 1.34 -4.52 -1.88
CA ARG A 117 0.09 -4.57 -2.63
C ARG A 117 -0.59 -5.91 -2.41
N GLN A 118 -1.90 -5.90 -2.17
CA GLN A 118 -2.70 -7.10 -1.93
C GLN A 118 -3.87 -7.12 -2.89
N ALA A 119 -4.35 -8.31 -3.23
CA ALA A 119 -5.61 -8.50 -3.94
C ALA A 119 -6.38 -9.63 -3.29
N ALA A 120 -7.70 -9.46 -3.18
CA ALA A 120 -8.57 -10.47 -2.58
C ALA A 120 -9.93 -10.52 -3.28
N ALA A 121 -10.57 -11.69 -3.22
CA ALA A 121 -11.88 -11.95 -3.77
C ALA A 121 -12.88 -12.44 -2.71
N TRP A 122 -14.14 -12.07 -2.90
CA TRP A 122 -15.30 -12.64 -2.25
C TRP A 122 -16.21 -13.19 -3.33
N VAL A 123 -16.26 -14.49 -3.56
CA VAL A 123 -17.10 -15.03 -4.64
C VAL A 123 -18.54 -15.15 -4.15
N PRO A 124 -19.55 -14.53 -4.81
CA PRO A 124 -20.95 -14.67 -4.42
C PRO A 124 -21.40 -16.13 -4.33
N ALA A 125 -22.25 -16.45 -3.34
CA ALA A 125 -22.81 -17.80 -3.17
C ALA A 125 -23.56 -18.31 -4.41
N GLY A 126 -24.14 -17.41 -5.22
CA GLY A 126 -24.79 -17.78 -6.47
C GLY A 126 -23.85 -18.18 -7.61
N LYS A 127 -22.52 -18.05 -7.43
CA LYS A 127 -21.50 -18.42 -8.44
C LYS A 127 -20.77 -19.72 -8.11
N ALA A 128 -20.72 -20.12 -6.85
CA ALA A 128 -19.98 -21.30 -6.40
C ALA A 128 -20.79 -22.08 -5.36
N GLY A 129 -20.73 -23.41 -5.37
CA GLY A 129 -21.35 -24.26 -4.35
C GLY A 129 -20.47 -24.51 -3.12
N ASN A 130 -19.17 -24.22 -3.18
CA ASN A 130 -18.22 -24.41 -2.08
C ASN A 130 -16.95 -23.55 -2.27
N MET A 131 -16.08 -23.53 -1.25
CA MET A 131 -14.83 -22.76 -1.26
C MET A 131 -13.85 -23.21 -2.36
N ALA A 132 -13.80 -24.50 -2.71
CA ALA A 132 -12.88 -24.98 -3.75
C ALA A 132 -13.29 -24.46 -5.14
N GLU A 133 -14.59 -24.51 -5.45
CA GLU A 133 -15.14 -23.91 -6.67
C GLU A 133 -14.99 -22.38 -6.67
N ALA A 134 -15.21 -21.72 -5.52
CA ALA A 134 -14.97 -20.29 -5.38
C ALA A 134 -13.52 -19.91 -5.66
N ILE A 135 -12.55 -20.69 -5.17
CA ILE A 135 -11.13 -20.50 -5.47
C ILE A 135 -10.88 -20.60 -6.98
N GLN A 136 -11.41 -21.61 -7.66
CA GLN A 136 -11.25 -21.74 -9.11
C GLN A 136 -11.81 -20.54 -9.84
N ILE A 137 -13.04 -20.12 -9.51
CA ILE A 137 -13.69 -18.95 -10.11
C ILE A 137 -12.89 -17.67 -9.87
N ALA A 138 -12.38 -17.46 -8.66
CA ALA A 138 -11.57 -16.29 -8.35
C ALA A 138 -10.27 -16.28 -9.18
N MET A 139 -9.57 -17.41 -9.27
CA MET A 139 -8.32 -17.52 -10.02
C MET A 139 -8.52 -17.39 -11.53
N ASP A 140 -9.60 -17.95 -12.09
CA ASP A 140 -9.94 -17.80 -13.51
C ASP A 140 -10.34 -16.36 -13.84
N THR A 141 -11.14 -15.74 -12.97
CA THR A 141 -11.51 -14.32 -13.10
C THR A 141 -10.28 -13.42 -13.05
N TRP A 142 -9.36 -13.69 -12.12
CA TRP A 142 -8.08 -12.99 -12.02
C TRP A 142 -7.26 -13.10 -13.31
N ASN A 143 -7.05 -14.32 -13.80
CA ASN A 143 -6.26 -14.57 -15.00
C ASN A 143 -6.88 -13.91 -16.24
N LYS A 144 -8.21 -13.92 -16.36
CA LYS A 144 -8.93 -13.24 -17.44
C LYS A 144 -8.75 -11.72 -17.37
N ALA A 145 -8.98 -11.12 -16.20
CA ALA A 145 -8.83 -9.69 -16.00
C ALA A 145 -7.39 -9.23 -16.28
N ARG A 146 -6.41 -10.03 -15.84
CA ARG A 146 -4.99 -9.81 -16.10
C ARG A 146 -4.66 -9.84 -17.60
N ALA A 147 -5.18 -10.82 -18.34
CA ALA A 147 -4.98 -10.92 -19.79
C ALA A 147 -5.65 -9.78 -20.58
N GLN A 148 -6.67 -9.13 -20.01
CA GLN A 148 -7.30 -7.96 -20.60
C GLN A 148 -6.57 -6.66 -20.26
N ALA A 149 -5.92 -6.58 -19.10
CA ALA A 149 -5.23 -5.39 -18.62
C ALA A 149 -3.82 -5.22 -19.21
N PHE A 150 -3.16 -6.31 -19.59
CA PHE A 150 -1.73 -6.30 -19.94
C PHE A 150 -1.47 -6.99 -21.27
N SER A 151 -0.58 -6.40 -22.09
CA SER A 151 -0.19 -6.95 -23.39
C SER A 151 0.95 -7.95 -23.30
N ASP A 152 1.80 -7.85 -22.28
CA ASP A 152 2.87 -8.81 -21.98
C ASP A 152 2.74 -9.34 -20.56
N LEU A 153 2.56 -10.65 -20.45
CA LEU A 153 2.22 -11.35 -19.22
C LEU A 153 3.46 -12.08 -18.67
N ALA A 154 3.84 -11.75 -17.44
CA ALA A 154 4.83 -12.50 -16.70
C ALA A 154 4.48 -14.00 -16.61
N ASN A 155 5.48 -14.86 -16.72
CA ASN A 155 5.35 -16.29 -16.39
C ASN A 155 5.43 -16.56 -14.87
N LEU A 156 4.91 -15.62 -14.06
CA LEU A 156 4.83 -15.76 -12.61
C LEU A 156 3.42 -16.21 -12.24
N LYS A 157 3.31 -17.28 -11.46
CA LYS A 157 2.03 -17.80 -10.98
C LYS A 157 1.71 -17.23 -9.61
N VAL A 158 0.50 -16.72 -9.46
CA VAL A 158 -0.10 -16.39 -8.16
C VAL A 158 -0.80 -17.62 -7.60
N LYS A 159 -0.99 -17.66 -6.27
CA LYS A 159 -1.68 -18.76 -5.58
C LYS A 159 -2.79 -18.23 -4.68
N PRO A 160 -3.92 -18.96 -4.57
CA PRO A 160 -4.94 -18.61 -3.59
C PRO A 160 -4.39 -18.79 -2.16
N SER A 161 -4.71 -17.86 -1.27
CA SER A 161 -4.30 -17.90 0.14
C SER A 161 -5.41 -17.47 1.08
N ALA A 162 -5.46 -18.11 2.25
CA ALA A 162 -6.36 -17.72 3.35
C ALA A 162 -5.98 -16.39 4.00
N LEU A 163 -4.72 -15.95 3.84
CA LEU A 163 -4.19 -14.77 4.51
C LEU A 163 -3.46 -13.86 3.52
N PRO A 164 -3.37 -12.55 3.80
CA PRO A 164 -2.62 -11.64 2.96
C PRO A 164 -1.13 -11.98 2.95
N ASP A 165 -0.43 -11.57 1.89
CA ASP A 165 1.02 -11.76 1.79
C ASP A 165 1.72 -11.10 2.99
N ASN A 166 2.76 -11.75 3.50
CA ASN A 166 3.52 -11.37 4.70
C ASN A 166 2.76 -11.39 6.03
N SER A 167 1.58 -12.02 6.07
CA SER A 167 0.91 -12.27 7.34
C SER A 167 1.58 -13.39 8.14
N PRO A 168 1.69 -13.26 9.48
CA PRO A 168 2.00 -14.39 10.33
C PRO A 168 0.99 -15.53 10.10
N GLY A 169 1.49 -16.76 9.96
CA GLY A 169 0.62 -17.92 9.71
C GLY A 169 0.16 -18.13 8.26
N GLN A 170 0.59 -17.30 7.29
CA GLN A 170 0.27 -17.51 5.87
C GLN A 170 0.68 -18.90 5.35
N TYR A 171 1.74 -19.46 5.92
CA TYR A 171 2.29 -20.76 5.56
C TYR A 171 2.24 -21.70 6.76
N ALA A 172 1.93 -22.98 6.52
CA ALA A 172 1.87 -24.01 7.57
C ALA A 172 3.22 -24.26 8.24
N GLY A 173 4.32 -24.02 7.53
CA GLY A 173 5.67 -24.19 8.05
C GLY A 173 6.75 -23.55 7.17
N PRO A 174 8.03 -23.66 7.58
CA PRO A 174 9.16 -23.10 6.84
C PRO A 174 9.32 -23.68 5.42
N LYS A 175 9.00 -24.97 5.22
CA LYS A 175 9.06 -25.63 3.90
C LYS A 175 8.05 -25.02 2.94
N GLU A 176 6.82 -24.85 3.39
CA GLU A 176 5.73 -24.25 2.61
C GLU A 176 6.04 -22.79 2.29
N ARG A 177 6.63 -22.05 3.23
CA ARG A 177 7.13 -20.69 2.99
C ARG A 177 8.21 -20.66 1.91
N PHE A 178 9.20 -21.56 1.98
CA PHE A 178 10.27 -21.65 1.00
C PHE A 178 9.73 -21.98 -0.41
N MET A 179 8.73 -22.85 -0.50
CA MET A 179 8.07 -23.22 -1.75
C MET A 179 6.98 -22.22 -2.20
N GLU A 180 6.85 -21.10 -1.48
CA GLU A 180 5.79 -20.09 -1.66
C GLU A 180 4.41 -20.74 -1.81
N ASN A 181 4.09 -21.71 -0.96
CA ASN A 181 2.85 -22.48 -0.98
C ASN A 181 1.94 -22.12 0.22
N PRO A 182 1.11 -21.08 0.11
CA PRO A 182 0.31 -20.61 1.23
C PRO A 182 -0.77 -21.61 1.63
N ILE A 183 -1.29 -21.45 2.86
CA ILE A 183 -2.49 -22.15 3.31
C ILE A 183 -3.66 -21.68 2.45
N LEU A 184 -4.41 -22.64 1.90
CA LEU A 184 -5.60 -22.37 1.11
C LEU A 184 -6.75 -21.84 1.98
N PRO A 185 -7.60 -20.93 1.46
CA PRO A 185 -8.85 -20.59 2.10
C PRO A 185 -9.67 -21.85 2.39
N SER A 186 -10.18 -21.94 3.62
CA SER A 186 -11.12 -22.97 4.03
C SER A 186 -12.24 -22.32 4.83
N GLY A 187 -13.44 -22.88 4.76
CA GLY A 187 -14.61 -22.32 5.42
C GLY A 187 -15.86 -22.28 4.54
N GLY A 188 -16.95 -21.82 5.16
CA GLY A 188 -18.24 -21.65 4.51
C GLY A 188 -18.52 -20.21 4.08
N LEU A 189 -19.79 -19.92 3.87
CA LEU A 189 -20.26 -18.60 3.48
C LEU A 189 -20.06 -17.57 4.61
N VAL A 190 -19.48 -16.43 4.27
CA VAL A 190 -19.40 -15.24 5.11
C VAL A 190 -20.42 -14.20 4.66
N THR A 191 -20.68 -13.21 5.51
CA THR A 191 -21.49 -12.05 5.14
C THR A 191 -20.72 -11.17 4.15
N SER A 192 -21.45 -10.50 3.26
CA SER A 192 -20.91 -9.58 2.26
C SER A 192 -19.91 -8.58 2.84
N PRO A 193 -18.73 -8.36 2.21
CA PRO A 193 -17.85 -7.27 2.58
C PRO A 193 -18.50 -5.92 2.26
N SER A 194 -18.00 -4.86 2.92
CA SER A 194 -18.63 -3.53 2.94
C SER A 194 -18.76 -2.85 1.56
N PHE A 195 -17.99 -3.29 0.57
CA PHE A 195 -17.97 -2.74 -0.78
C PHE A 195 -18.82 -3.52 -1.80
N THR A 196 -19.50 -4.59 -1.38
CA THR A 196 -20.36 -5.42 -2.24
C THR A 196 -21.84 -5.32 -1.87
N PRO A 197 -22.76 -5.71 -2.77
CA PRO A 197 -24.17 -5.89 -2.41
C PRO A 197 -24.36 -6.84 -1.22
N ALA A 198 -25.40 -6.60 -0.43
CA ALA A 198 -25.73 -7.44 0.71
C ALA A 198 -25.98 -8.89 0.27
N GLY A 199 -25.35 -9.85 0.94
CA GLY A 199 -25.47 -11.26 0.57
C GLY A 199 -24.50 -12.17 1.29
N LYS A 200 -24.33 -13.37 0.73
CA LYS A 200 -23.41 -14.41 1.22
C LYS A 200 -22.35 -14.70 0.18
N TYR A 201 -21.11 -14.86 0.65
CA TYR A 201 -19.92 -14.93 -0.18
C TYR A 201 -18.93 -15.96 0.35
N TYR A 202 -18.11 -16.53 -0.52
CA TYR A 202 -16.91 -17.29 -0.15
C TYR A 202 -15.70 -16.37 -0.21
N GLY A 203 -15.08 -16.09 0.94
CA GLY A 203 -13.88 -15.25 1.01
C GLY A 203 -13.52 -14.83 2.44
N PRO A 204 -12.45 -14.03 2.60
CA PRO A 204 -11.54 -13.57 1.55
C PRO A 204 -10.71 -14.70 0.93
N ILE A 205 -10.48 -14.62 -0.38
CA ILE A 205 -9.51 -15.44 -1.13
C ILE A 205 -8.40 -14.49 -1.58
N PHE A 206 -7.24 -14.49 -0.92
CA PHE A 206 -6.12 -13.65 -1.30
C PHE A 206 -5.38 -14.22 -2.51
N ILE A 207 -4.89 -13.33 -3.37
CA ILE A 207 -4.07 -13.65 -4.53
C ILE A 207 -2.59 -13.48 -4.13
N SER A 208 -2.03 -14.52 -3.53
CA SER A 208 -0.64 -14.51 -3.04
C SER A 208 0.36 -14.44 -4.18
N GLY A 209 1.38 -13.59 -4.02
CA GLY A 209 2.38 -13.29 -5.06
C GLY A 209 1.94 -12.20 -6.04
N PHE A 210 0.74 -11.62 -5.86
CA PHE A 210 0.18 -10.57 -6.71
C PHE A 210 1.18 -9.42 -6.92
N HIS A 211 1.80 -8.92 -5.85
CA HIS A 211 2.72 -7.80 -5.92
C HIS A 211 3.87 -8.04 -6.92
N LYS A 212 4.44 -9.25 -6.93
CA LYS A 212 5.53 -9.64 -7.84
C LYS A 212 5.01 -9.75 -9.28
N GLN A 213 3.88 -10.43 -9.47
CA GLN A 213 3.27 -10.62 -10.79
C GLN A 213 2.95 -9.26 -11.45
N LEU A 214 2.24 -8.38 -10.74
CA LEU A 214 1.91 -7.04 -11.22
C LEU A 214 3.15 -6.21 -11.59
N THR A 215 4.21 -6.32 -10.80
CA THR A 215 5.45 -5.57 -11.05
C THR A 215 6.09 -5.97 -12.38
N VAL A 216 6.06 -7.25 -12.72
CA VAL A 216 6.61 -7.74 -14.00
C VAL A 216 5.65 -7.45 -15.15
N ASP A 217 4.34 -7.66 -14.98
CA ASP A 217 3.33 -7.39 -16.02
C ASP A 217 3.31 -5.91 -16.45
N SER A 218 3.31 -5.01 -15.47
CA SER A 218 3.35 -3.57 -15.72
C SER A 218 4.62 -3.16 -16.46
N SER A 219 5.76 -3.74 -16.08
CA SER A 219 7.04 -3.47 -16.75
C SER A 219 7.09 -4.03 -18.18
N GLY A 220 6.59 -5.25 -18.40
CA GLY A 220 6.56 -5.87 -19.74
C GLY A 220 5.61 -5.15 -20.69
N SER A 221 4.51 -4.61 -20.16
CA SER A 221 3.52 -3.87 -20.93
C SER A 221 3.80 -2.36 -21.05
N ASP A 222 4.95 -1.87 -20.53
CA ASP A 222 5.32 -0.45 -20.49
C ASP A 222 4.24 0.47 -19.85
N ILE A 223 3.62 0.00 -18.77
CA ILE A 223 2.59 0.74 -18.03
C ILE A 223 3.13 1.12 -16.65
N GLU A 224 2.98 2.39 -16.28
CA GLU A 224 3.28 2.84 -14.92
C GLU A 224 2.45 2.07 -13.88
N ARG A 225 3.07 1.69 -12.76
CA ARG A 225 2.45 0.78 -11.77
C ARG A 225 1.11 1.25 -11.22
N ASP A 226 0.91 2.55 -10.98
CA ASP A 226 -0.39 3.10 -10.54
C ASP A 226 -1.47 2.88 -11.60
N LYS A 227 -1.17 3.24 -12.85
CA LYS A 227 -2.07 3.04 -13.99
C LYS A 227 -2.35 1.56 -14.22
N ALA A 228 -1.35 0.69 -14.07
CA ALA A 228 -1.51 -0.75 -14.19
C ALA A 228 -2.49 -1.32 -13.16
N MET A 229 -2.43 -0.89 -11.89
CA MET A 229 -3.39 -1.33 -10.87
C MET A 229 -4.81 -0.84 -11.15
N LYS A 230 -4.96 0.43 -11.53
CA LYS A 230 -6.26 1.01 -11.88
C LYS A 230 -6.87 0.31 -13.08
N LEU A 231 -6.07 0.09 -14.13
CA LEU A 231 -6.48 -0.66 -15.31
C LEU A 231 -6.90 -2.08 -14.94
N LEU A 232 -6.09 -2.81 -14.18
CA LEU A 232 -6.44 -4.15 -13.71
C LEU A 232 -7.74 -4.15 -12.88
N SER A 233 -7.91 -3.18 -11.99
CA SER A 233 -9.14 -3.03 -11.20
C SER A 233 -10.38 -2.84 -12.07
N THR A 234 -10.29 -2.12 -13.20
CA THR A 234 -11.43 -1.94 -14.12
C THR A 234 -11.85 -3.23 -14.82
N GLN A 235 -10.95 -4.20 -14.94
CA GLN A 235 -11.22 -5.51 -15.54
C GLN A 235 -11.74 -6.53 -14.51
N LEU A 236 -11.64 -6.20 -13.22
CA LEU A 236 -12.09 -7.06 -12.14
C LEU A 236 -13.55 -6.72 -11.74
N PRO A 237 -14.34 -7.72 -11.34
CA PRO A 237 -15.71 -7.48 -10.89
C PRO A 237 -15.75 -6.81 -9.51
N GLU A 238 -16.92 -6.28 -9.13
CA GLU A 238 -17.15 -5.56 -7.86
C GLU A 238 -16.85 -6.38 -6.59
N TRP A 239 -16.76 -7.70 -6.70
CA TRP A 239 -16.47 -8.60 -5.60
C TRP A 239 -14.97 -8.95 -5.47
N PHE A 240 -14.13 -8.27 -6.24
CA PHE A 240 -12.68 -8.22 -6.11
C PHE A 240 -12.24 -6.85 -5.58
N VAL A 241 -11.19 -6.87 -4.77
CA VAL A 241 -10.54 -5.66 -4.25
C VAL A 241 -9.04 -5.74 -4.45
N ILE A 242 -8.43 -4.61 -4.82
CA ILE A 242 -6.99 -4.41 -4.81
C ILE A 242 -6.66 -3.36 -3.75
N TYR A 243 -5.77 -3.69 -2.83
CA TYR A 243 -5.10 -2.73 -1.97
C TYR A 243 -3.79 -2.29 -2.63
N SER A 244 -3.73 -1.02 -3.00
CA SER A 244 -2.51 -0.33 -3.39
C SER A 244 -1.84 0.21 -2.13
N SER A 245 -0.62 -0.25 -1.82
CA SER A 245 0.17 0.29 -0.71
C SER A 245 0.85 1.64 -1.03
N GLY A 246 0.56 2.23 -2.20
CA GLY A 246 1.18 3.46 -2.67
C GLY A 246 2.62 3.28 -3.15
N GLN A 247 3.25 4.38 -3.53
CA GLN A 247 4.67 4.41 -3.90
C GLN A 247 5.33 5.68 -3.40
N GLN A 248 6.41 5.47 -2.64
CA GLN A 248 7.20 6.57 -2.13
C GLN A 248 8.01 7.25 -3.23
N LYS A 249 8.22 8.56 -3.10
CA LYS A 249 9.25 9.26 -3.87
C LYS A 249 10.63 8.77 -3.44
N SER A 250 11.22 7.86 -4.22
CA SER A 250 12.59 7.40 -4.02
C SER A 250 13.45 7.83 -5.22
N GLY A 251 14.00 9.05 -5.11
CA GLY A 251 14.79 9.67 -6.17
C GLY A 251 13.98 10.46 -7.20
N ARG A 252 14.68 11.01 -8.20
CA ARG A 252 14.12 11.98 -9.17
C ARG A 252 13.22 11.37 -10.25
N ARG A 253 13.35 10.05 -10.49
CA ARG A 253 12.65 9.35 -11.59
C ARG A 253 11.42 8.56 -11.13
N ILE A 254 11.15 8.53 -9.83
CA ILE A 254 10.01 7.79 -9.28
C ILE A 254 8.86 8.76 -9.08
N ILE A 255 7.77 8.52 -9.83
CA ILE A 255 6.50 9.22 -9.66
C ILE A 255 5.80 8.62 -8.43
N PRO A 256 5.58 9.43 -7.38
CA PRO A 256 4.85 8.97 -6.21
C PRO A 256 3.34 8.87 -6.47
N TYR A 257 2.67 8.00 -5.71
CA TYR A 257 1.21 7.95 -5.62
C TYR A 257 0.76 7.44 -4.23
N PRO A 258 -0.40 7.86 -3.74
CA PRO A 258 -0.88 7.46 -2.42
C PRO A 258 -1.29 5.98 -2.37
N PRO A 259 -1.39 5.41 -1.17
CA PRO A 259 -2.14 4.18 -0.96
C PRO A 259 -3.63 4.38 -1.20
N SER A 260 -4.30 3.35 -1.70
CA SER A 260 -5.74 3.35 -1.97
C SER A 260 -6.32 1.94 -2.03
N ILE A 261 -7.64 1.86 -1.93
CA ILE A 261 -8.42 0.65 -2.21
C ILE A 261 -9.09 0.82 -3.56
N LEU A 262 -8.97 -0.18 -4.42
CA LEU A 262 -9.54 -0.19 -5.78
C LEU A 262 -10.55 -1.33 -5.89
N VAL A 263 -11.79 -1.01 -6.28
CA VAL A 263 -12.88 -1.98 -6.51
C VAL A 263 -13.55 -1.65 -7.83
N ALA A 264 -13.49 -2.55 -8.81
CA ALA A 264 -14.09 -2.36 -10.15
C ALA A 264 -13.79 -0.99 -10.78
N GLY A 265 -12.55 -0.51 -10.67
CA GLY A 265 -12.10 0.79 -11.17
C GLY A 265 -12.44 2.00 -10.29
N LYS A 266 -13.23 1.83 -9.22
CA LYS A 266 -13.48 2.89 -8.23
C LYS A 266 -12.35 2.92 -7.20
N GLU A 267 -11.81 4.11 -6.97
CA GLU A 267 -10.75 4.37 -6.01
C GLU A 267 -11.30 4.95 -4.70
N TYR A 268 -10.93 4.34 -3.58
CA TYR A 268 -11.22 4.80 -2.22
C TYR A 268 -9.91 5.20 -1.56
N LEU A 269 -9.84 6.45 -1.10
CA LEU A 269 -8.66 7.03 -0.47
C LEU A 269 -8.70 6.85 1.05
N PHE A 270 -7.52 6.73 1.66
CA PHE A 270 -7.34 6.71 3.11
C PHE A 270 -7.41 8.12 3.70
N ILE A 271 -8.57 8.77 3.54
CA ILE A 271 -8.88 10.10 4.08
C ILE A 271 -10.07 9.95 5.03
N GLY A 272 -9.84 10.23 6.32
CA GLY A 272 -10.85 10.15 7.36
C GLY A 272 -12.03 11.10 7.12
N LYS A 273 -13.12 10.89 7.87
CA LYS A 273 -14.34 11.70 7.82
C LYS A 273 -14.38 12.75 8.92
#